data_AF-A0A1F0GIW8-F1
#
_entry.id   AF-A0A1F0GIW8-F1
#
_cell.length_a   1.000
_cell.length_b   1.000
_cell.length_c   1.000
_cell.angle_alpha   90.00
_cell.angle_beta   90.00
_cell.angle_gamma   90.00
#
_symmetry.space_group_name_H-M   'P 1'
#
loop_
_entity.id
_entity.type
_entity.pdbx_description
1 polymer ?
#
loop_
_entity_poly.entity_id
_entity_poly.type
_entity_poly.pdbx_seq_one_letter_code
_entity_poly.pdbx_strand_id
1 'polypeptide(L)'
;MRAWILSSDESPELCSSLVWAESRGKAKAQANYEGPYAYQCDLEVDDFTSIRAIRAKSLDNGEELSEQEVCLRLIKDYGWSFYIGHEIYDEDNIEEFEKLFEVEK
;
A
#
# COMPACT_ATOMS: atom_id res chain seq x y z
N MET A 1 2.11 14.58 4.22
CA MET A 1 1.69 13.97 5.50
C MET A 1 2.60 12.77 5.81
N ARG A 2 2.28 11.89 6.77
CA ARG A 2 3.09 10.69 7.06
C ARG A 2 2.48 9.48 6.38
N ALA A 3 3.30 8.63 5.80
CA ALA A 3 2.88 7.37 5.18
C ALA A 3 2.79 6.26 6.24
N TRP A 4 1.72 5.50 6.20
CA TRP A 4 1.43 4.40 7.11
C TRP A 4 1.00 3.17 6.33
N ILE A 5 1.72 2.08 6.54
CA ILE A 5 1.30 0.75 6.12
C ILE A 5 0.42 0.19 7.24
N LEU A 6 -0.82 -0.08 6.89
CA LEU A 6 -1.84 -0.69 7.74
C LEU A 6 -1.94 -2.17 7.40
N SER A 7 -2.13 -3.00 8.42
CA SER A 7 -2.40 -4.43 8.29
C SER A 7 -3.22 -4.91 9.47
N SER A 8 -3.91 -6.04 9.33
CA SER A 8 -4.58 -6.72 10.45
C SER A 8 -3.58 -7.49 11.29
N ASP A 9 -3.69 -7.45 12.62
CA ASP A 9 -2.90 -8.31 13.52
C ASP A 9 -3.25 -9.80 13.34
N GLU A 10 -4.47 -10.11 12.90
CA GLU A 10 -4.93 -11.49 12.67
C GLU A 10 -4.40 -12.07 11.36
N SER A 11 -4.04 -11.21 10.40
CA SER A 11 -3.60 -11.61 9.06
C SER A 11 -2.63 -10.58 8.47
N PRO A 12 -1.45 -10.37 9.10
CA PRO A 12 -0.54 -9.29 8.72
C PRO A 12 0.09 -9.48 7.34
N GLU A 13 0.08 -10.70 6.81
CA GLU A 13 0.67 -11.07 5.52
C GLU A 13 -0.35 -11.13 4.37
N LEU A 14 -1.66 -11.06 4.65
CA LEU A 14 -2.70 -11.31 3.64
C LEU A 14 -3.32 -10.05 3.03
N CYS A 15 -3.41 -8.94 3.78
CA CYS A 15 -3.80 -7.64 3.23
C CYS A 15 -3.04 -6.53 3.94
N SER A 16 -2.46 -5.64 3.16
CA SER A 16 -1.85 -4.41 3.64
C SER A 16 -2.38 -3.23 2.82
N SER A 17 -2.56 -2.09 3.48
CA SER A 17 -3.06 -0.86 2.87
C SER A 17 -2.11 0.29 3.18
N LEU A 18 -1.70 1.06 2.17
CA LEU A 18 -0.89 2.27 2.35
C LEU A 18 -1.81 3.49 2.37
N VAL A 19 -1.71 4.27 3.45
CA VAL A 19 -2.42 5.54 3.60
C VAL A 19 -1.49 6.65 4.05
N TRP A 20 -1.86 7.89 3.73
CA TRP A 20 -1.20 9.07 4.28
C TRP A 20 -2.09 9.74 5.32
N ALA A 21 -1.51 10.09 6.46
CA ALA A 21 -2.20 10.80 7.54
C ALA A 21 -1.24 11.57 8.45
N GLU A 22 -1.73 12.62 9.11
CA GLU A 22 -0.92 13.41 10.06
C GLU A 22 -0.50 12.60 11.30
N SER A 23 -1.33 11.65 11.72
CA SER A 23 -1.13 10.84 12.92
C SER A 23 -1.49 9.38 12.68
N ARG A 24 -0.93 8.48 13.50
CA ARG A 24 -1.25 7.05 13.48
C ARG A 24 -2.74 6.78 13.69
N GLY A 25 -3.41 7.56 14.54
CA GLY A 25 -4.84 7.40 14.80
C GLY A 25 -5.69 7.74 13.58
N LYS A 26 -5.35 8.83 12.87
CA LYS A 26 -6.00 9.19 11.61
C LYS A 26 -5.71 8.21 10.48
N ALA A 27 -4.54 7.56 10.49
CA ALA A 27 -4.21 6.50 9.54
C ALA A 27 -5.11 5.28 9.77
N LYS A 28 -5.16 4.75 10.99
CA LYS A 28 -6.00 3.60 11.33
C LYS A 28 -7.50 3.83 11.08
N ALA A 29 -7.98 5.07 11.17
CA ALA A 29 -9.37 5.40 10.84
C ALA A 29 -9.71 5.20 9.35
N GLN A 30 -8.71 4.99 8.50
CA GLN A 30 -8.85 4.70 7.06
C GLN A 30 -8.63 3.21 6.74
N ALA A 31 -8.47 2.33 7.73
CA ALA A 31 -8.12 0.92 7.52
C ALA A 31 -9.17 0.10 6.75
N ASN A 32 -10.45 0.43 6.92
CA ASN A 32 -11.56 -0.28 6.27
C ASN A 32 -12.16 0.57 5.15
N TYR A 33 -11.31 1.29 4.43
CA TYR A 33 -11.72 2.07 3.28
C TYR A 33 -11.10 1.46 2.04
N GLU A 34 -11.94 0.91 1.18
CA GLU A 34 -11.55 0.53 -0.17
C GLU A 34 -11.37 1.82 -1.00
N GLY A 35 -10.11 2.23 -1.11
CA GLY A 35 -9.73 3.38 -1.90
C GLY A 35 -9.55 3.03 -3.38
N PRO A 36 -9.41 4.05 -4.25
CA PRO A 36 -9.33 3.83 -5.70
C PRO A 36 -7.96 3.31 -6.17
N TYR A 37 -7.01 3.10 -5.26
CA TYR A 37 -5.61 2.79 -5.57
C TYR A 37 -5.29 1.32 -5.30
N ALA A 38 -4.43 0.72 -6.11
CA ALA A 38 -4.00 -0.67 -6.01
C ALA A 38 -3.33 -1.03 -4.67
N TYR A 39 -2.77 -0.04 -3.98
CA TYR A 39 -2.13 -0.20 -2.67
C TYR A 39 -3.09 0.04 -1.48
N GLN A 40 -4.39 0.19 -1.73
CA GLN A 40 -5.42 0.33 -0.70
C GLN A 40 -6.40 -0.83 -0.77
N CYS A 41 -6.58 -1.52 0.37
CA CYS A 41 -7.61 -2.52 0.56
C CYS A 41 -8.41 -2.22 1.83
N ASP A 42 -9.68 -2.62 1.84
CA ASP A 42 -10.44 -2.76 3.08
C ASP A 42 -9.84 -3.92 3.88
N LEU A 43 -9.32 -3.63 5.07
CA LEU A 43 -8.75 -4.66 5.94
C LEU A 43 -9.83 -5.49 6.66
N GLU A 44 -11.10 -5.11 6.58
CA GLU A 44 -12.25 -5.74 7.22
C GLU A 44 -12.05 -5.96 8.74
N VAL A 45 -11.36 -5.03 9.41
CA VAL A 45 -11.03 -5.14 10.84
C VAL A 45 -12.05 -4.38 11.68
N ASP A 46 -12.86 -5.10 12.46
CA ASP A 46 -13.85 -4.49 13.36
C ASP A 46 -13.20 -3.76 14.56
N ASP A 47 -12.13 -4.31 15.12
CA ASP A 47 -11.45 -3.73 16.29
C ASP A 47 -10.25 -2.86 15.87
N PHE A 48 -10.39 -1.56 16.08
CA PHE A 48 -9.33 -0.58 15.81
C PHE A 48 -7.98 -0.90 16.48
N THR A 49 -8.00 -1.60 17.62
CA THR A 49 -6.78 -1.98 18.34
C THR A 49 -5.99 -3.05 17.61
N SER A 50 -6.67 -3.94 16.87
CA SER A 50 -6.11 -5.00 16.03
C SER A 50 -5.54 -4.53 14.70
N ILE A 51 -5.66 -3.24 14.38
CA ILE A 51 -5.01 -2.65 13.20
C ILE A 51 -3.56 -2.35 13.54
N ARG A 52 -2.60 -2.97 12.87
CA ARG A 52 -1.20 -2.54 12.91
C ARG A 52 -1.01 -1.33 12.01
N ALA A 53 -0.18 -0.38 12.45
CA ALA A 53 0.17 0.80 11.66
C ALA A 53 1.66 1.09 11.78
N ILE A 54 2.41 0.79 10.71
CA ILE A 54 3.86 0.98 10.61
C ILE A 54 4.14 2.19 9.74
N ARG A 55 5.02 3.08 10.18
CA ARG A 55 5.38 4.27 9.39
C ARG A 55 6.37 3.90 8.28
N ALA A 56 5.98 4.18 7.03
CA ALA A 56 6.79 4.01 5.82
C ALA A 56 7.54 5.30 5.49
N LYS A 57 8.63 5.59 6.20
CA LYS A 57 9.29 6.92 6.15
C LYS A 57 9.74 7.33 4.73
N SER A 58 10.13 6.39 3.87
CA SER A 58 10.55 6.69 2.48
C SER A 58 9.41 7.23 1.60
N LEU A 59 8.17 7.10 2.07
CA LEU A 59 6.95 7.54 1.40
C LEU A 59 6.28 8.73 2.11
N ASP A 60 6.86 9.27 3.19
CA ASP A 60 6.32 10.47 3.83
C ASP A 60 6.25 11.64 2.83
N ASN A 61 5.13 12.37 2.85
CA ASN A 61 4.78 13.44 1.91
C ASN A 61 4.70 12.99 0.44
N GLY A 62 4.42 11.71 0.21
CA GLY A 62 4.30 11.11 -1.12
C GLY A 62 2.89 11.11 -1.70
N GLU A 63 1.95 11.90 -1.16
CA GLU A 63 0.55 11.91 -1.62
C GLU A 63 0.41 12.35 -3.08
N GLU A 64 1.36 13.15 -3.56
CA GLU A 64 1.40 13.68 -4.92
C GLU A 64 2.20 12.79 -5.89
N LEU A 65 2.77 11.68 -5.40
CA LEU A 65 3.43 10.70 -6.27
C LEU A 65 2.38 10.03 -7.15
N SER A 66 2.79 9.67 -8.36
CA SER A 66 1.96 8.83 -9.20
C SER A 66 1.74 7.46 -8.53
N GLU A 67 0.61 6.83 -8.80
CA GLU A 67 0.32 5.49 -8.29
C GLU A 67 1.43 4.49 -8.66
N GLN A 68 1.95 4.58 -9.88
CA GLN A 68 3.11 3.81 -10.34
C GLN A 68 4.32 3.96 -9.41
N GLU A 69 4.72 5.20 -9.11
CA GLU A 69 5.88 5.47 -8.25
C GLU A 69 5.68 4.91 -6.84
N VAL A 70 4.45 4.97 -6.33
CA VAL A 70 4.10 4.40 -5.02
C VAL A 70 4.22 2.89 -5.05
N CYS A 71 3.58 2.21 -6.00
CA CYS A 71 3.62 0.75 -6.13
C CYS A 71 5.06 0.24 -6.29
N LEU A 72 5.87 0.89 -7.13
CA LEU A 72 7.28 0.53 -7.31
C LEU A 72 8.09 0.64 -6.03
N ARG A 73 7.87 1.70 -5.23
CA ARG A 73 8.51 1.84 -3.93
C ARG A 73 8.02 0.81 -2.93
N LEU A 74 6.75 0.45 -2.96
CA LEU A 74 6.20 -0.61 -2.09
C LEU A 74 6.83 -1.96 -2.40
N ILE A 75 7.05 -2.31 -3.67
CA ILE A 75 7.81 -3.50 -4.05
C ILE A 75 9.26 -3.39 -3.56
N LYS A 76 10.00 -2.35 -4.00
CA LYS A 76 11.46 -2.21 -3.77
C LYS A 76 11.84 -2.06 -2.29
N ASP A 77 11.10 -1.25 -1.54
CA ASP A 77 11.47 -0.87 -0.17
C ASP A 77 10.74 -1.70 0.89
N TYR A 78 9.59 -2.28 0.56
CA TYR A 78 8.70 -2.92 1.53
C TYR A 78 8.31 -4.37 1.17
N GLY A 79 8.80 -4.90 0.04
CA GLY A 79 8.59 -6.30 -0.35
C GLY A 79 7.15 -6.63 -0.71
N TRP A 80 6.39 -5.64 -1.20
CA TRP A 80 5.00 -5.88 -1.63
C TRP A 80 4.96 -6.62 -2.97
N SER A 81 3.87 -7.35 -3.18
CA SER A 81 3.51 -7.95 -4.46
C SER A 81 2.14 -7.44 -4.89
N PHE A 82 1.96 -7.13 -6.17
CA PHE A 82 0.69 -6.69 -6.73
C PHE A 82 0.12 -7.73 -7.70
N TYR A 83 -1.18 -8.00 -7.58
CA TYR A 83 -1.90 -8.92 -8.45
C TYR A 83 -2.64 -8.11 -9.51
N ILE A 84 -2.24 -8.25 -10.78
CA ILE A 84 -2.94 -7.62 -11.91
C ILE A 84 -3.44 -8.74 -12.83
N GLY A 85 -4.76 -8.99 -12.77
CA GLY A 85 -5.37 -10.11 -13.47
C GLY A 85 -4.89 -11.45 -12.90
N HIS A 86 -4.14 -12.21 -13.69
CA HIS A 86 -3.55 -13.49 -13.28
C HIS A 86 -2.04 -13.41 -13.03
N GLU A 87 -1.44 -12.24 -13.22
CA GLU A 87 -0.01 -12.01 -13.04
C GLU A 87 0.28 -11.43 -11.66
N ILE A 88 1.42 -11.81 -11.10
CA ILE A 88 1.95 -11.29 -9.84
C ILE A 88 3.19 -10.48 -10.16
N TYR A 89 3.26 -9.26 -9.64
CA TYR A 89 4.41 -8.37 -9.80
C TYR A 89 5.05 -8.08 -8.46
N ASP A 90 6.33 -8.39 -8.34
CA ASP A 90 7.14 -8.27 -7.13
C ASP A 90 8.59 -7.90 -7.48
N GLU A 91 9.52 -8.14 -6.55
CA GLU A 91 10.94 -7.79 -6.74
C GLU A 91 11.62 -8.55 -7.89
N ASP A 92 11.15 -9.76 -8.23
CA ASP A 92 11.76 -10.62 -9.25
C ASP A 92 11.44 -10.17 -10.68
N ASN A 93 10.30 -9.49 -10.89
CA ASN A 93 9.83 -9.06 -12.20
C ASN A 93 9.42 -7.58 -12.26
N ILE A 94 9.99 -6.76 -11.37
CA ILE A 94 9.65 -5.34 -11.27
C ILE A 94 9.85 -4.54 -12.56
N GLU A 95 10.83 -4.90 -13.40
CA GLU A 95 11.04 -4.25 -14.70
C GLU A 95 9.87 -4.48 -15.67
N GLU A 96 9.14 -5.59 -15.53
CA GLU A 96 7.94 -5.87 -16.31
C GLU A 96 6.76 -5.05 -15.79
N PHE A 97 6.66 -4.90 -14.47
CA PHE A 97 5.68 -4.02 -13.84
C PHE A 97 5.84 -2.56 -14.27
N GLU A 98 7.08 -2.06 -14.34
CA GLU A 98 7.37 -0.68 -14.80
C GLU A 98 6.84 -0.42 -16.22
N LYS A 99 6.92 -1.42 -17.12
CA LYS A 99 6.48 -1.31 -18.52
C LYS A 99 4.97 -1.24 -18.68
N LEU A 100 4.18 -1.79 -17.74
CA LEU A 100 2.71 -1.74 -17.82
C LEU A 100 2.18 -0.31 -17.91
N PHE A 101 2.87 0.63 -17.25
CA PHE A 101 2.48 2.03 -17.19
C PHE A 101 3.05 2.87 -18.34
N GLU A 102 3.97 2.33 -19.15
CA GLU A 102 4.50 3.02 -20.34
C GLU A 102 3.54 2.94 -21.54
N VAL A 103 2.66 1.94 -21.58
CA VAL A 103 1.74 1.67 -22.69
C VAL A 103 0.49 2.57 -22.65
N GLU A 104 0.19 3.20 -21.51
CA GLU A 104 -1.00 4.05 -21.32
C GLU A 104 -0.78 5.54 -21.70
N LYS A 105 0.30 5.89 -22.40
CA LYS A 105 0.61 7.27 -22.84
C LYS A 105 0.17 7.59 -24.27
#